data_AF-A8GN69-F1
#
_entry.id   AF-A8GN69-F1
#
_cell.length_a   1.000
_cell.length_b   1.000
_cell.length_c   1.000
_cell.angle_alpha   90.00
_cell.angle_beta   90.00
_cell.angle_gamma   90.00
#
_symmetry.space_group_name_H-M   'P 1'
#
loop_
_entity.id
_entity.type
_entity.pdbx_description
1 polymer ?
#
loop_
_entity_poly.entity_id
_entity_poly.type
_entity_poly.pdbx_seq_one_letter_code
_entity_poly.pdbx_strand_id
1 'polypeptide(L)'
;MVSHLILFAIWMTAQPYTVNLNHFILMIKLKLSVMIPDILINIAKMGRSSVDWFVRFKLHMIINDKGEIIAVKIINGNVDDIIAFEAMVIKKVSNVIWH
;
A
#
# COMPACT_ATOMS: atom_id res chain seq x y z
N MET A 1 -31.48 -6.43 0.95
CA MET A 1 -30.41 -6.44 -0.08
C MET A 1 -29.42 -5.27 0.04
N VAL A 2 -29.44 -4.45 1.10
CA VAL A 2 -28.52 -3.29 1.27
C VAL A 2 -27.57 -3.43 2.49
N SER A 3 -27.73 -4.46 3.33
CA SER A 3 -26.93 -4.62 4.57
C SER A 3 -25.58 -5.32 4.41
N HIS A 4 -25.36 -6.10 3.35
CA HIS A 4 -24.16 -6.94 3.21
C HIS A 4 -22.97 -6.21 2.56
N LEU A 5 -23.20 -5.13 1.81
CA LEU A 5 -22.14 -4.28 1.25
C LEU A 5 -21.61 -3.25 2.26
N ILE A 6 -22.45 -2.83 3.21
CA ILE A 6 -22.09 -1.83 4.23
C ILE A 6 -21.13 -2.43 5.28
N LEU A 7 -21.27 -3.71 5.63
CA LEU A 7 -20.33 -4.40 6.53
C LEU A 7 -19.01 -4.84 5.84
N PHE A 8 -19.00 -4.96 4.52
CA PHE A 8 -17.81 -5.31 3.74
C PHE A 8 -16.82 -4.14 3.63
N ALA A 9 -17.30 -2.89 3.68
CA ALA A 9 -16.50 -1.67 3.59
C ALA A 9 -15.98 -1.16 4.94
N ILE A 10 -16.62 -1.53 6.06
CA ILE A 10 -16.26 -1.03 7.41
C ILE A 10 -15.00 -1.72 7.99
N TRP A 11 -14.50 -2.78 7.36
CA TRP A 11 -13.41 -3.59 7.91
C TRP A 11 -12.25 -3.87 6.94
N MET A 12 -12.25 -3.35 5.71
CA MET A 12 -10.98 -3.09 5.05
C MET A 12 -10.42 -1.78 5.60
N THR A 13 -9.64 -1.84 6.68
CA THR A 13 -9.00 -0.64 7.23
C THR A 13 -7.85 -0.22 6.31
N ALA A 14 -8.20 0.40 5.19
CA ALA A 14 -7.27 1.20 4.40
C ALA A 14 -7.05 2.49 5.19
N GLN A 15 -5.88 2.64 5.81
CA GLN A 15 -5.52 3.87 6.51
C GLN A 15 -4.54 4.64 5.64
N PRO A 16 -5.02 5.67 4.90
CA PRO A 16 -4.13 6.58 4.21
C PRO A 16 -3.47 7.51 5.24
N TYR A 17 -2.17 7.70 5.11
CA TYR A 17 -1.46 8.78 5.77
C TYR A 17 -0.46 9.41 4.79
N THR A 18 -0.26 10.71 4.94
CA THR A 18 0.67 11.48 4.12
C THR A 18 1.98 11.66 4.87
N VAL A 19 3.10 11.53 4.16
CA VAL A 19 4.41 11.88 4.72
C VAL A 19 4.73 13.34 4.43
N ASN A 20 4.28 13.84 3.27
CA ASN A 20 4.37 15.23 2.84
C ASN A 20 3.24 15.55 1.84
N LEU A 21 3.23 16.76 1.26
CA LEU A 21 2.20 17.22 0.32
C LEU A 21 2.06 16.33 -0.92
N ASN A 22 3.15 15.70 -1.34
CA ASN A 22 3.26 15.03 -2.64
C ASN A 22 3.44 13.51 -2.51
N HIS A 23 3.55 12.97 -1.29
CA HIS A 23 3.79 11.56 -1.00
C HIS A 23 2.71 10.99 -0.09
N PHE A 24 1.90 10.12 -0.71
CA PHE A 24 0.81 9.40 -0.08
C PHE A 24 1.22 7.96 0.18
N ILE A 25 0.89 7.46 1.37
CA ILE A 25 1.04 6.05 1.71
C ILE A 25 -0.33 5.52 2.10
N LEU A 26 -0.76 4.45 1.42
CA LEU A 26 -1.96 3.72 1.76
C LEU A 26 -1.57 2.36 2.36
N MET A 27 -1.84 2.18 3.64
CA MET A 27 -1.70 0.87 4.28
C MET A 27 -2.97 0.06 4.05
N ILE A 28 -2.84 -1.09 3.39
CA ILE A 28 -3.95 -2.01 3.14
C ILE A 28 -3.77 -3.23 4.04
N LYS A 29 -4.79 -3.50 4.86
CA LYS A 29 -4.88 -4.68 5.73
C LYS A 29 -6.08 -5.52 5.33
N LEU A 30 -5.82 -6.77 4.97
CA LEU A 30 -6.84 -7.75 4.61
C LEU A 30 -6.82 -8.87 5.63
N LYS A 31 -7.97 -9.23 6.22
CA LYS A 31 -8.03 -10.45 7.04
C LYS A 31 -8.09 -11.68 6.14
N LEU A 32 -7.38 -12.73 6.54
CA LEU A 32 -7.34 -14.01 5.83
C LEU A 32 -8.70 -14.76 5.83
N SER A 33 -9.67 -14.31 6.63
CA SER A 33 -11.04 -14.83 6.62
C SER A 33 -11.86 -14.41 5.39
N VAL A 34 -11.30 -13.58 4.52
CA VAL A 34 -11.85 -13.21 3.21
C VAL A 34 -11.04 -13.95 2.13
N MET A 35 -11.65 -14.31 1.01
CA MET A 35 -10.94 -14.90 -0.11
C MET A 35 -9.91 -13.90 -0.66
N ILE A 36 -8.61 -14.20 -0.53
CA ILE A 36 -7.50 -13.37 -1.03
C ILE A 36 -6.90 -14.05 -2.27
N PRO A 37 -6.70 -13.33 -3.38
CA PRO A 37 -6.00 -13.87 -4.55
C PRO A 37 -4.56 -14.28 -4.23
N ASP A 38 -4.09 -15.39 -4.80
CA ASP A 38 -2.73 -15.92 -4.55
C ASP A 38 -1.61 -14.92 -4.87
N ILE A 39 -1.82 -14.10 -5.91
CA ILE A 39 -0.87 -13.03 -6.27
C ILE A 39 -0.67 -12.04 -5.12
N LEU A 40 -1.72 -11.79 -4.33
CA LEU A 40 -1.65 -10.89 -3.19
C LEU A 40 -0.91 -11.53 -2.02
N ILE A 41 -1.07 -12.84 -1.83
CA ILE A 41 -0.37 -13.62 -0.80
C ILE A 41 1.14 -13.60 -1.07
N ASN A 42 1.56 -13.67 -2.34
CA ASN A 42 2.98 -13.63 -2.72
C ASN A 42 3.64 -12.25 -2.54
N ILE A 43 2.89 -11.16 -2.76
CA ILE A 43 3.45 -9.78 -2.65
C ILE A 43 3.36 -9.20 -1.23
N ALA A 44 2.49 -9.74 -0.38
CA ALA A 44 2.21 -9.16 0.92
C ALA A 44 2.69 -10.07 2.06
N LYS A 45 2.93 -9.48 3.23
CA LYS A 45 3.44 -10.25 4.37
C LYS A 45 2.26 -10.72 5.21
N MET A 46 2.27 -12.01 5.55
CA MET A 46 1.34 -12.58 6.50
C MET A 46 1.72 -12.13 7.92
N GLY A 47 0.73 -11.65 8.66
CA GLY A 47 0.83 -11.25 10.05
C GLY A 47 -0.25 -11.95 10.86
N ARG A 48 0.04 -12.17 12.14
CA ARG A 48 -0.88 -12.76 13.10
C ARG A 48 -1.15 -11.74 14.20
N SER A 49 -2.41 -11.45 14.48
CA SER A 49 -2.82 -10.79 15.71
C SER A 49 -3.29 -11.84 16.72
N SER A 50 -3.56 -11.43 17.95
CA SER A 50 -4.13 -12.30 18.99
C SER A 50 -5.47 -12.91 18.57
N VAL A 51 -6.17 -12.27 17.62
CA VAL A 51 -7.52 -12.65 17.20
C VAL A 51 -7.53 -13.29 15.82
N ASP A 52 -6.68 -12.84 14.88
CA ASP A 52 -6.82 -13.17 13.46
C ASP A 52 -5.51 -13.18 12.66
N TRP A 53 -5.52 -13.92 11.56
CA TRP A 53 -4.51 -13.82 10.50
C TRP A 53 -4.86 -12.72 9.51
N PHE A 54 -3.88 -11.93 9.11
CA PHE A 54 -4.03 -10.87 8.13
C PHE A 54 -2.86 -10.81 7.17
N VAL A 55 -3.12 -10.27 5.99
CA VAL A 55 -2.12 -9.96 4.98
C VAL A 55 -2.05 -8.43 4.89
N ARG A 56 -0.84 -7.86 4.98
CA ARG A 56 -0.64 -6.40 4.89
C ARG A 56 0.44 -6.01 3.89
N PHE A 57 0.16 -4.95 3.15
CA PHE A 57 1.10 -4.25 2.29
C PHE A 57 0.85 -2.74 2.34
N LYS A 58 1.87 -1.96 2.00
CA LYS A 58 1.77 -0.50 1.88
C LYS A 58 1.92 -0.14 0.40
N LEU A 59 1.08 0.77 -0.06
CA LEU A 59 1.13 1.36 -1.39
C LEU A 59 1.67 2.78 -1.24
N HIS A 60 2.84 3.04 -1.79
CA HIS A 60 3.43 4.37 -1.87
C HIS A 60 3.08 4.99 -3.22
N MET A 61 2.61 6.23 -3.19
CA MET A 61 2.27 7.01 -4.38
C MET A 61 2.86 8.41 -4.25
N ILE A 62 3.59 8.85 -5.27
CA ILE A 62 4.11 10.22 -5.37
C ILE A 62 3.36 10.93 -6.49
N ILE A 63 2.79 12.09 -6.18
CA ILE A 63 1.99 12.92 -7.08
C ILE A 63 2.70 14.27 -7.26
N ASN A 64 2.71 14.83 -8.46
CA ASN A 64 3.22 16.19 -8.69
C ASN A 64 2.15 17.25 -8.38
N ASP A 65 2.56 18.52 -8.40
CA ASP A 65 1.66 19.65 -8.13
C ASP A 65 0.54 19.81 -9.19
N LYS A 66 0.64 19.11 -10.33
CA LYS A 66 -0.39 19.04 -11.39
C LYS A 66 -1.40 17.91 -11.16
N GLY A 67 -1.22 17.09 -10.13
CA GLY A 67 -2.08 15.93 -9.84
C GLY A 67 -1.69 14.66 -10.60
N GLU A 68 -0.55 14.62 -11.28
CA GLU A 68 -0.09 13.46 -12.03
C GLU A 68 0.72 12.51 -11.12
N ILE A 69 0.48 11.21 -11.28
CA ILE A 69 1.22 10.18 -10.54
C ILE A 69 2.62 10.02 -11.15
N ILE A 70 3.64 10.38 -10.39
CA ILE A 70 5.05 10.32 -10.81
C ILE A 70 5.64 8.93 -10.54
N ALA A 71 5.26 8.33 -9.41
CA ALA A 71 5.80 7.04 -8.98
C ALA A 71 4.79 6.28 -8.13
N VAL A 72 4.75 4.96 -8.33
CA VAL A 72 3.96 4.03 -7.51
C VAL A 72 4.85 2.87 -7.10
N LYS A 73 4.78 2.47 -5.83
CA LYS A 73 5.46 1.28 -5.34
C LYS A 73 4.62 0.53 -4.32
N ILE A 74 4.46 -0.77 -4.53
CA ILE A 74 3.88 -1.68 -3.54
C ILE A 74 5.03 -2.30 -2.74
N ILE A 75 4.93 -2.26 -1.42
CA ILE A 75 5.90 -2.87 -0.51
C ILE A 75 5.19 -3.69 0.57
N ASN A 76 5.87 -4.72 1.08
CA ASN A 76 5.39 -5.51 2.20
C ASN A 76 5.16 -4.61 3.43
N GLY A 77 4.11 -4.86 4.20
CA GLY A 77 3.69 -3.94 5.27
C GLY A 77 4.63 -3.82 6.48
N ASN A 78 5.77 -4.50 6.48
CA ASN A 78 6.81 -4.43 7.52
C ASN A 78 8.07 -3.69 7.06
N VAL A 79 8.10 -3.23 5.80
CA VAL A 79 9.22 -2.43 5.30
C VAL A 79 9.02 -0.99 5.77
N ASP A 80 10.12 -0.38 6.22
CA ASP A 80 10.14 1.00 6.66
C ASP A 80 9.89 1.94 5.48
N ASP A 81 9.12 3.01 5.74
CA ASP A 81 8.64 3.91 4.70
C ASP A 81 9.76 4.70 4.04
N ILE A 82 10.88 4.90 4.75
CA ILE A 82 12.09 5.56 4.27
C ILE A 82 12.76 4.73 3.17
N ILE A 83 12.93 3.42 3.39
CA ILE A 83 13.55 2.51 2.42
C ILE A 83 12.71 2.45 1.14
N ALA A 84 11.38 2.43 1.30
CA ALA A 84 10.48 2.46 0.16
C ALA A 84 10.56 3.78 -0.60
N PHE A 85 10.66 4.91 0.11
CA PHE A 85 10.80 6.23 -0.46
C PHE A 85 12.11 6.41 -1.24
N GLU A 86 13.24 6.08 -0.63
CA GLU A 86 14.57 6.16 -1.30
C GLU A 86 14.58 5.38 -2.61
N ALA A 87 14.03 4.16 -2.62
CA ALA A 87 13.97 3.34 -3.81
C ALA A 87 13.07 3.91 -4.92
N MET A 88 12.05 4.73 -4.59
CA MET A 88 11.25 5.43 -5.60
C MET A 88 11.98 6.66 -6.15
N VAL A 89 12.69 7.40 -5.30
CA VAL A 89 13.46 8.58 -5.71
C VAL A 89 14.65 8.18 -6.59
N ILE A 90 15.40 7.15 -6.20
CA ILE A 90 16.57 6.67 -6.97
C ILE A 90 16.16 6.19 -8.36
N LYS A 91 15.04 5.47 -8.49
CA LYS A 91 14.49 5.07 -9.80
C LYS A 91 14.11 6.25 -10.68
N LYS A 92 13.61 7.34 -10.09
CA LYS A 92 13.32 8.57 -10.83
C LYS A 92 14.61 9.19 -11.37
N VAL A 93 15.65 9.28 -10.54
CA VAL A 93 16.95 9.85 -10.92
C VAL A 93 17.62 9.01 -12.02
N SER A 94 17.59 7.68 -11.93
CA SER A 94 18.16 6.83 -12.98
C SER A 94 17.46 7.02 -14.32
N ASN A 95 16.13 7.11 -14.35
CA ASN A 95 15.39 7.31 -15.59
C ASN A 95 15.60 8.70 -16.22
N VAL A 96 16.11 9.68 -15.48
CA VAL A 96 16.45 11.02 -15.99
C VAL A 96 17.89 11.07 -16.54
N ILE A 97 18.81 10.29 -15.98
CA ILE A 97 20.24 10.32 -16.35
C ILE A 97 20.55 9.49 -17.61
N TRP A 98 19.67 8.56 -18.00
CA TRP A 98 19.84 7.72 -19.21
C TRP A 98 19.16 8.29 -20.46
N HIS A 99 18.90 9.59 -20.53
CA HIS A 99 18.38 10.29 -21.71
C HIS A 99 19.25 11.48 -22.12
#